data_AF-A0A258BPA1-F1
#
_entry.id   AF-A0A258BPA1-F1
#
_cell.length_a   1.000
_cell.length_b   1.000
_cell.length_c   1.000
_cell.angle_alpha   90.00
_cell.angle_beta   90.00
_cell.angle_gamma   90.00
#
_symmetry.space_group_name_H-M   'P 1'
#
loop_
_entity.id
_entity.type
_entity.pdbx_description
1 polymer ?
#
loop_
_entity_poly.entity_id
_entity_poly.type
_entity_poly.pdbx_seq_one_letter_code
_entity_poly.pdbx_strand_id
1 'polypeptide(L)'
;MKPARPKRTRQRAAVKALRPSLAPEALKEAQDIIGFRFKDAASLERALTHPSAVAPSGDTVKLSNQRLEFLGDRVLNLIIAERLIKRRQSDSEGD
;
A
#
# COMPACT_ATOMS: atom_id res chain seq x y z
N MET A 1 28.73 -37.53 -31.82
CA MET A 1 27.42 -36.99 -31.39
C MET A 1 27.68 -35.96 -30.28
N LYS A 2 27.22 -34.70 -30.43
CA LYS A 2 27.40 -33.66 -29.40
C LYS A 2 26.43 -33.91 -28.22
N PRO A 3 26.85 -33.80 -26.95
CA PRO A 3 25.95 -34.01 -25.83
C PRO A 3 24.89 -32.91 -25.78
N ALA A 4 23.65 -33.29 -25.49
CA ALA A 4 22.50 -32.39 -25.43
C ALA A 4 22.72 -31.32 -24.35
N ARG A 5 22.53 -30.05 -24.73
CA ARG A 5 22.61 -28.88 -23.84
C ARG A 5 21.61 -29.06 -22.68
N PRO A 6 22.03 -28.92 -21.41
CA PRO A 6 21.11 -29.11 -20.31
C PRO A 6 19.99 -28.07 -20.40
N LYS A 7 18.73 -28.54 -20.34
CA LYS A 7 17.57 -27.64 -20.23
C LYS A 7 17.79 -26.82 -18.97
N ARG A 8 17.94 -25.49 -19.11
CA ARG A 8 17.91 -24.54 -17.99
C ARG A 8 16.60 -24.79 -17.24
N THR A 9 16.67 -25.60 -16.19
CA THR A 9 15.58 -25.85 -15.27
C THR A 9 15.23 -24.49 -14.69
N ARG A 10 14.01 -24.03 -14.98
CA ARG A 10 13.49 -22.77 -14.44
C ARG A 10 13.62 -22.84 -12.92
N GLN A 11 14.56 -22.09 -12.35
CA GLN A 11 14.59 -21.74 -10.92
C GLN A 11 13.40 -20.82 -10.60
N ARG A 12 12.17 -21.30 -10.85
CA ARG A 12 10.91 -20.62 -10.52
C ARG A 12 10.26 -21.22 -9.28
N ALA A 13 11.03 -21.93 -8.48
CA ALA A 13 10.60 -22.44 -7.18
C ALA A 13 11.35 -21.65 -6.10
N ALA A 14 10.57 -20.96 -5.24
CA ALA A 14 11.01 -20.29 -4.01
C ALA A 14 11.51 -18.84 -4.05
N VAL A 15 11.03 -17.98 -4.97
CA VAL A 15 10.91 -16.55 -4.61
C VAL A 15 9.58 -16.39 -3.88
N LYS A 16 9.57 -16.77 -2.59
CA LYS A 16 8.49 -16.43 -1.65
C LYS A 16 8.25 -14.94 -1.82
N ALA A 17 7.06 -14.53 -2.27
CA ALA A 17 6.73 -13.15 -2.64
C ALA A 17 7.35 -12.19 -1.62
N LEU A 18 8.44 -11.52 -2.03
CA LEU A 18 9.22 -10.67 -1.15
C LEU A 18 8.32 -9.45 -0.88
N ARG A 19 7.65 -9.46 0.26
CA ARG A 19 6.95 -8.27 0.74
C ARG A 19 8.04 -7.27 1.11
N PRO A 20 8.04 -6.05 0.55
CA PRO A 20 8.90 -5.01 1.11
C PRO A 20 8.50 -4.83 2.58
N SER A 21 9.48 -4.84 3.46
CA SER A 21 9.31 -4.62 4.89
C SER A 21 10.20 -3.46 5.31
N LEU A 22 9.69 -2.64 6.22
CA LEU A 22 10.37 -1.46 6.72
C LEU A 22 11.05 -1.80 8.05
N ALA A 23 12.16 -1.11 8.35
CA ALA A 23 12.81 -1.24 9.64
C ALA A 23 11.83 -0.82 10.78
N PRO A 24 11.79 -1.54 11.91
CA PRO A 24 10.91 -1.20 13.04
C PRO A 24 11.09 0.24 13.53
N GLU A 25 12.32 0.76 13.48
CA GLU A 25 12.66 2.13 13.87
C GLU A 25 12.00 3.16 12.94
N ALA A 26 12.00 2.90 11.63
CA ALA A 26 11.37 3.77 10.63
C ALA A 26 9.84 3.78 10.79
N LEU A 27 9.23 2.63 11.11
CA LEU A 27 7.80 2.56 11.42
C LEU A 27 7.46 3.31 12.71
N LYS A 28 8.32 3.22 13.74
CA LYS A 28 8.16 3.98 14.97
C LYS A 28 8.22 5.49 14.68
N GLU A 29 9.23 5.94 13.94
CA GLU A 29 9.40 7.34 13.55
C GLU A 29 8.19 7.86 12.76
N ALA A 30 7.72 7.10 11.76
CA ALA A 30 6.54 7.48 10.99
C ALA A 30 5.30 7.65 11.87
N GLN A 31 5.08 6.75 12.83
CA GLN A 31 3.98 6.85 13.81
C GLN A 31 4.14 8.03 14.77
N ASP A 32 5.38 8.38 15.14
CA ASP A 32 5.69 9.56 15.96
C ASP A 32 5.33 10.84 15.21
N ILE A 33 5.71 10.95 13.93
CA ILE A 33 5.44 12.11 13.08
C ILE A 33 3.94 12.35 12.89
N ILE A 34 3.16 11.31 12.61
CA ILE A 34 1.71 11.43 12.39
C ILE A 34 0.89 11.48 13.69
N GLY A 35 1.52 11.26 14.85
CA GLY A 35 0.85 11.22 16.15
C GLY A 35 -0.16 10.08 16.31
N PHE A 36 -0.04 9.01 15.53
CA PHE A 36 -0.98 7.88 15.53
C PHE A 36 -0.25 6.55 15.66
N ARG A 37 -0.70 5.71 16.60
CA ARG A 37 -0.20 4.34 16.80
C ARG A 37 -1.13 3.35 16.13
N PHE A 38 -0.60 2.62 15.16
CA PHE A 38 -1.33 1.53 14.54
C PHE A 38 -1.39 0.33 15.50
N LYS A 39 -2.58 -0.28 15.60
CA LYS A 39 -2.76 -1.54 16.33
C LYS A 39 -1.99 -2.70 15.70
N ASP A 40 -1.83 -2.63 14.38
CA ASP A 40 -1.11 -3.60 13.57
C ASP A 40 -0.11 -2.87 12.67
N ALA A 41 1.18 -3.09 12.90
CA ALA A 41 2.26 -2.46 12.14
C ALA A 41 2.25 -2.84 10.66
N ALA A 42 1.73 -4.02 10.31
CA ALA A 42 1.63 -4.47 8.92
C ALA A 42 0.66 -3.59 8.10
N SER A 43 -0.32 -2.98 8.77
CA SER A 43 -1.22 -2.02 8.13
C SER A 43 -0.49 -0.75 7.69
N LEU A 44 0.45 -0.24 8.52
CA LEU A 44 1.28 0.90 8.17
C LEU A 44 2.32 0.54 7.10
N GLU A 45 3.00 -0.60 7.22
CA GLU A 45 3.93 -1.07 6.19
C GLU A 45 3.25 -1.16 4.82
N ARG A 46 2.05 -1.71 4.77
CA ARG A 46 1.26 -1.80 3.54
C ARG A 46 0.86 -0.42 3.02
N ALA A 47 0.44 0.49 3.89
CA ALA A 47 0.09 1.87 3.50
C ALA A 47 1.27 2.62 2.86
N LEU A 48 2.50 2.31 3.29
CA LEU A 48 3.74 2.89 2.77
C LEU A 48 4.35 2.09 1.60
N THR A 49 3.71 1.01 1.17
CA THR A 49 4.21 0.17 0.07
C THR A 49 3.57 0.57 -1.26
N HIS A 50 4.34 1.23 -2.12
CA HIS A 50 3.92 1.53 -3.48
C HIS A 50 3.97 0.26 -4.38
N PRO A 51 3.07 0.11 -5.37
CA PRO A 51 3.05 -1.01 -6.32
C PRO A 51 4.41 -1.35 -6.96
N SER A 52 5.24 -0.35 -7.25
CA SER A 52 6.56 -0.54 -7.86
C SER A 52 7.56 -1.27 -6.96
N ALA A 53 7.34 -1.26 -5.64
CA ALA A 53 8.17 -1.98 -4.67
C ALA A 53 7.75 -3.45 -4.53
N VAL A 54 6.62 -3.86 -5.12
CA VAL A 54 6.15 -5.25 -5.10
C VAL A 54 6.75 -6.00 -6.29
N ALA A 55 7.34 -7.16 -6.04
CA ALA A 55 7.88 -8.00 -7.10
C ALA A 55 6.82 -8.35 -8.17
N PRO A 56 7.17 -8.44 -9.47
CA PRO A 56 6.20 -8.74 -10.54
C PRO A 56 5.47 -10.08 -10.40
N SER A 57 6.03 -11.01 -9.60
CA SER A 57 5.41 -12.31 -9.27
C SER A 57 4.51 -12.27 -8.04
N GLY A 58 4.43 -11.14 -7.34
CA GLY A 58 3.60 -10.93 -6.16
C GLY A 58 2.21 -10.40 -6.49
N ASP A 59 1.27 -10.56 -5.55
CA ASP A 59 -0.08 -9.97 -5.64
C ASP A 59 0.00 -8.48 -5.29
N THR A 60 0.30 -7.64 -6.30
CA THR A 60 0.48 -6.19 -6.15
C THR A 60 -0.70 -5.53 -5.44
N VAL A 61 -1.93 -5.93 -5.72
CA VAL A 61 -3.14 -5.34 -5.14
C VAL A 61 -3.27 -5.65 -3.64
N LYS A 62 -2.88 -6.86 -3.22
CA LYS A 62 -2.90 -7.23 -1.79
C LYS A 62 -1.69 -6.72 -1.02
N LEU A 63 -0.54 -6.58 -1.66
CA LEU A 63 0.73 -6.26 -1.00
C LEU A 63 1.07 -4.77 -1.03
N SER A 64 0.43 -3.98 -1.88
CA SER A 64 0.61 -2.52 -1.94
C SER A 64 -0.51 -1.74 -1.25
N ASN A 65 -0.34 -0.42 -1.25
CA ASN A 65 -1.27 0.56 -0.75
C ASN A 65 -2.51 0.80 -1.63
N GLN A 66 -2.60 0.28 -2.86
CA GLN A 66 -3.67 0.62 -3.82
C GLN A 66 -5.09 0.50 -3.25
N ARG A 67 -5.38 -0.57 -2.51
CA ARG A 67 -6.71 -0.76 -1.89
C ARG A 67 -6.95 0.22 -0.74
N LEU A 68 -5.90 0.56 0.00
CA LEU A 68 -5.96 1.52 1.10
C LEU A 68 -6.13 2.94 0.56
N GLU A 69 -5.46 3.27 -0.54
CA GLU A 69 -5.60 4.54 -1.27
C GLU A 69 -7.04 4.72 -1.76
N PHE A 70 -7.59 3.72 -2.46
CA PHE A 70 -8.98 3.76 -2.92
C PHE A 70 -9.97 3.98 -1.78
N LEU A 71 -9.80 3.28 -0.65
CA LEU A 71 -10.66 3.46 0.52
C LEU A 71 -10.46 4.84 1.17
N GLY A 72 -9.20 5.27 1.30
CA GLY A 72 -8.81 6.52 1.92
C GLY A 72 -9.40 7.73 1.19
N ASP A 73 -9.37 7.73 -0.15
CA ASP A 73 -10.00 8.77 -0.97
C ASP A 73 -11.50 8.92 -0.65
N ARG A 74 -12.24 7.81 -0.58
CA ARG A 74 -13.68 7.84 -0.29
C ARG A 74 -13.99 8.33 1.12
N VAL A 75 -13.23 7.89 2.11
CA VAL A 75 -13.39 8.34 3.50
C VAL A 75 -13.06 9.83 3.63
N LEU A 76 -11.96 10.28 3.02
CA LEU A 76 -11.56 11.68 3.05
C LEU A 76 -12.60 12.58 2.36
N ASN A 77 -13.06 12.18 1.17
CA ASN A 77 -14.08 12.92 0.43
C ASN A 77 -15.39 13.05 1.21
N LEU A 78 -15.82 12.00 1.92
CA LEU A 78 -17.00 12.06 2.79
C LEU A 78 -16.82 13.08 3.93
N ILE A 79 -15.68 13.04 4.63
CA ILE A 79 -15.41 13.97 5.74
C ILE A 79 -15.33 15.41 5.24
N ILE A 80 -14.69 15.64 4.08
CA ILE A 80 -14.59 16.97 3.47
C ILE A 80 -15.98 17.46 3.08
N ALA A 81 -16.78 16.65 2.38
CA ALA A 81 -18.14 17.01 1.99
C ALA A 81 -19.01 17.36 3.21
N GLU A 82 -18.95 16.56 4.27
CA GLU A 82 -19.66 16.84 5.52
C GLU A 82 -19.23 18.17 6.14
N ARG A 83 -17.92 18.44 6.17
CA ARG A 83 -17.36 19.68 6.72
C ARG A 83 -17.74 20.90 5.89
N LEU A 84 -17.80 20.77 4.56
CA LEU A 84 -18.23 21.82 3.65
C LEU A 84 -19.70 22.15 3.87
N ILE A 85 -20.59 21.15 3.82
CA ILE A 85 -22.04 21.32 4.05
C ILE A 85 -22.30 22.03 5.39
N LYS A 86 -21.59 21.66 6.46
CA LYS A 86 -21.74 22.29 7.78
C LYS A 86 -21.30 23.75 7.82
N ARG A 87 -20.25 24.12 7.07
CA ARG A 87 -19.66 25.47 7.07
C ARG A 87 -20.30 26.41 6.05
N ARG A 88 -20.84 25.87 4.97
CA ARG A 88 -21.39 26.56 3.80
C ARG A 88 -22.84 26.13 3.58
N GLN A 89 -23.67 26.42 4.57
CA GLN A 89 -25.08 25.96 4.59
C GLN A 89 -25.95 26.64 3.53
N SER A 90 -25.49 27.79 3.01
CA SER A 90 -26.17 28.58 1.98
C SER A 90 -25.71 28.28 0.56
N ASP A 91 -24.65 27.50 0.39
CA ASP A 91 -24.01 27.31 -0.90
C ASP A 91 -24.70 26.18 -1.67
N SER A 92 -24.84 26.37 -2.97
CA SER A 92 -25.33 25.34 -3.89
C SER A 92 -24.28 24.27 -4.14
N GLU A 93 -24.70 23.13 -4.69
CA GLU A 93 -23.75 22.16 -5.23
C GLU A 93 -22.87 22.82 -6.31
N GLY A 94 -21.55 22.90 -6.06
CA GLY A 94 -20.56 23.45 -7.00
C GLY A 94 -19.89 24.76 -6.57
N ASP A 95 -20.36 25.42 -5.51
CA ASP A 95 -19.80 26.66 -4.92
C ASP A 95 -18.90 26.41 -3.68
#